data_AF-A0A2T2VBL9-F1
#
_entry.id   AF-A0A2T2VBL9-F1
#
_cell.length_a   1.000
_cell.length_b   1.000
_cell.length_c   1.000
_cell.angle_alpha   90.00
_cell.angle_beta   90.00
_cell.angle_gamma   90.00
#
_symmetry.space_group_name_H-M   'P 1'
#
loop_
_entity.id
_entity.type
_entity.pdbx_description
1 polymer ?
#
loop_
_entity_poly.entity_id
_entity_poly.type
_entity_poly.pdbx_seq_one_letter_code
_entity_poly.pdbx_strand_id
1 'polypeptide(L)' 'MFDSRAFRSWPRVLAGALSFGTLCAVVMLLADALFEGGFRLSRRVVAFGGIAFAGYLSAAWLVRLEGEVRRPD' A
#
# COMPACT_ATOMS: atom_id res chain seq x y z
N MET A 1 -4.39 -15.99 -7.67
CA MET A 1 -5.16 -15.79 -6.43
C MET A 1 -5.76 -14.39 -6.34
N PHE A 2 -5.09 -13.33 -6.84
CA PHE A 2 -5.73 -12.03 -7.01
C PHE A 2 -6.44 -11.96 -8.36
N ASP A 3 -7.76 -11.92 -8.32
CA ASP A 3 -8.59 -11.73 -9.51
C ASP A 3 -8.27 -10.35 -10.09
N SER A 4 -7.83 -10.28 -11.36
CA SER A 4 -7.42 -9.02 -12.01
C SER A 4 -8.54 -7.97 -12.02
N ARG A 5 -9.78 -8.37 -11.73
CA ARG A 5 -10.94 -7.49 -11.47
C ARG A 5 -10.77 -6.59 -10.23
N ALA A 6 -10.00 -7.00 -9.23
CA ALA A 6 -9.77 -6.21 -8.02
C ALA A 6 -9.04 -4.90 -8.34
N PHE A 7 -8.11 -4.94 -9.30
CA PHE A 7 -7.35 -3.78 -9.76
C PHE A 7 -8.04 -2.96 -10.86
N ARG A 8 -9.22 -3.40 -11.33
CA ARG A 8 -9.96 -2.75 -12.42
C ARG A 8 -10.69 -1.49 -11.97
N SER A 9 -11.04 -1.37 -10.70
CA SER A 9 -11.73 -0.21 -10.14
C SER A 9 -10.80 0.57 -9.22
N TRP A 10 -10.52 1.82 -9.57
CA TRP A 10 -9.78 2.77 -8.74
C TRP A 10 -10.22 2.80 -7.26
N PRO A 11 -11.52 2.75 -6.90
CA PRO A 11 -11.92 2.73 -5.49
C PRO A 11 -11.42 1.49 -4.72
N ARG A 12 -11.33 0.31 -5.36
CA ARG A 12 -10.77 -0.89 -4.72
C ARG A 12 -9.25 -0.79 -4.56
N VAL A 13 -8.57 -0.21 -5.55
CA VAL A 13 -7.13 0.06 -5.48
C VAL A 13 -6.83 1.05 -4.36
N LEU A 14 -7.61 2.13 -4.23
CA LEU A 14 -7.45 3.10 -3.16
C LEU A 14 -7.71 2.47 -1.78
N ALA A 15 -8.78 1.68 -1.65
CA ALA A 15 -9.08 0.97 -0.41
C ALA A 15 -7.95 0.02 -0.01
N GLY A 16 -7.42 -0.75 -0.97
CA GLY A 16 -6.26 -1.62 -0.74
C GLY A 16 -5.01 -0.86 -0.35
N ALA A 17 -4.71 0.26 -1.04
CA ALA A 17 -3.56 1.11 -0.72
C ALA A 17 -3.67 1.71 0.67
N LEU A 18 -4.86 2.21 1.05
CA LEU A 18 -5.15 2.72 2.40
C LEU A 18 -4.96 1.63 3.46
N SER A 19 -5.61 0.47 3.29
CA SER A 19 -5.47 -0.64 4.24
C SER A 19 -4.02 -1.09 4.39
N PHE A 20 -3.28 -1.20 3.28
CA PHE A 20 -1.89 -1.62 3.30
C PHE A 20 -0.97 -0.57 3.94
N GLY A 21 -1.13 0.70 3.58
CA GLY A 21 -0.39 1.81 4.17
C GLY A 21 -0.64 1.94 5.68
N THR A 22 -1.90 1.80 6.12
CA THR A 22 -2.25 1.80 7.54
C THR A 22 -1.63 0.61 8.28
N LEU A 23 -1.66 -0.60 7.70
CA LEU A 23 -1.00 -1.78 8.29
C LEU A 23 0.50 -1.55 8.48
N CYS A 24 1.20 -1.06 7.45
CA CYS A 24 2.63 -0.76 7.56
C CYS A 24 2.91 0.33 8.61
N ALA A 25 2.08 1.37 8.69
CA ALA A 25 2.19 2.40 9.72
C ALA A 25 2.00 1.80 11.13
N VAL A 26 1.01 0.93 11.32
CA VAL A 26 0.77 0.24 12.60
C VAL A 26 1.95 -0.65 12.98
N VAL A 27 2.51 -1.40 12.03
CA VAL A 27 3.72 -2.22 12.26
C VAL A 27 4.89 -1.35 12.68
N MET A 28 5.11 -0.20 12.03
CA MET A 28 6.17 0.74 12.42
C MET A 28 5.90 1.35 13.80
N LEU A 29 4.65 1.67 14.13
CA LEU A 29 4.26 2.17 15.44
C LEU A 29 4.51 1.14 16.54
N LEU A 30 4.22 -0.13 16.26
CA LEU A 30 4.51 -1.25 17.17
C LEU A 30 6.02 -1.45 17.32
N ALA A 31 6.79 -1.28 16.25
CA ALA A 31 8.26 -1.31 16.31
C ALA A 31 8.80 -0.17 17.18
N ASP A 32 8.34 1.08 16.98
CA ASP A 32 8.70 2.21 17.84
C ASP A 32 8.29 1.94 19.31
N ALA A 33 7.12 1.35 19.56
CA ALA A 33 6.72 0.98 20.91
C ALA A 33 7.62 -0.10 21.54
N LEU A 34 8.08 -1.07 20.75
CA LEU A 34 8.96 -2.15 21.20
C LEU A 34 10.39 -1.68 21.46
N PHE A 35 10.94 -0.82 20.60
CA PHE A 35 12.34 -0.40 20.67
C PHE A 35 12.55 0.92 21.42
N GLU A 36 11.63 1.87 21.30
CA GLU A 36 11.72 3.20 21.94
C GLU A 36 10.84 3.31 23.20
N GLY A 37 10.09 2.26 23.56
CA GLY A 37 9.39 2.14 24.85
C GLY A 37 8.08 2.93 24.95
N GLY A 38 7.51 3.40 23.82
CA GLY A 38 6.23 4.11 23.85
C GLY A 38 5.55 4.28 22.49
N PHE A 39 4.23 4.44 22.51
CA PHE A 39 3.43 4.70 21.31
C PHE A 39 3.53 6.17 20.92
N ARG A 40 4.57 6.54 20.16
CA ARG A 40 4.70 7.88 19.57
C ARG A 40 4.45 7.81 18.08
N LEU A 41 3.53 8.63 17.61
CA LEU A 41 3.32 8.80 16.17
C LEU A 41 4.50 9.60 15.59
N SER A 42 5.58 8.87 15.28
CA SER A 42 6.84 9.44 14.82
C SER A 42 6.76 9.80 13.34
N ARG A 43 7.63 10.74 12.90
CA ARG A 43 7.79 11.06 11.47
C ARG A 43 8.12 9.82 10.65
N ARG A 44 8.80 8.84 11.25
CA ARG A 44 9.13 7.56 10.61
C ARG A 44 7.89 6.73 10.30
N VAL A 45 6.95 6.63 11.25
CA VAL A 45 5.66 5.91 11.08
C VAL A 45 4.88 6.47 9.88
N VAL A 46 4.76 7.80 9.80
CA VAL A 46 4.06 8.47 8.70
C VAL A 46 4.79 8.29 7.37
N ALA A 47 6.13 8.43 7.36
CA ALA A 47 6.93 8.21 6.16
C ALA A 47 6.80 6.77 5.66
N PHE A 48 6.85 5.78 6.55
CA PHE A 48 6.75 4.36 6.20
C PHE A 48 5.38 4.02 5.64
N GLY A 49 4.30 4.50 6.28
CA GLY A 49 2.95 4.34 5.77
C GLY A 49 2.76 4.99 4.40
N GLY A 50 3.32 6.19 4.20
CA GLY A 50 3.27 6.90 2.92
C GLY A 50 4.03 6.17 1.79
N ILE A 51 5.22 5.65 2.09
CA ILE A 51 6.00 4.85 1.13
C ILE A 51 5.26 3.55 0.76
N ALA A 52 4.68 2.87 1.74
CA ALA A 52 3.89 1.66 1.50
C ALA A 52 2.65 1.94 0.63
N PHE A 53 1.95 3.05 0.90
CA PHE A 53 0.82 3.52 0.09
C PHE A 53 1.24 3.80 -1.36
N ALA A 54 2.32 4.57 -1.55
CA ALA A 54 2.85 4.89 -2.88
C ALA A 54 3.30 3.63 -3.62
N GLY A 55 3.98 2.71 -2.95
CA GLY A 55 4.41 1.43 -3.51
C GLY A 55 3.23 0.58 -3.98
N TYR A 56 2.14 0.53 -3.20
CA TYR A 56 0.92 -0.16 -3.60
C TYR A 56 0.30 0.46 -4.86
N LEU A 57 0.20 1.79 -4.93
CA LEU A 57 -0.31 2.48 -6.11
C LEU A 57 0.54 2.22 -7.35
N SER A 58 1.86 2.28 -7.22
CA SER A 58 2.80 1.98 -8.32
C SER A 58 2.64 0.55 -8.82
N ALA A 59 2.54 -0.43 -7.91
CA ALA A 59 2.32 -1.83 -8.29
C ALA A 59 0.96 -2.01 -8.99
N ALA A 60 -0.11 -1.41 -8.45
CA ALA A 60 -1.43 -1.46 -9.05
C ALA A 60 -1.47 -0.80 -10.45
N TRP A 61 -0.71 0.28 -10.63
CA TRP A 61 -0.55 0.94 -11.92
C TRP A 61 0.19 0.05 -12.93
N LEU A 62 1.29 -0.59 -12.53
CA LEU A 62 2.07 -1.49 -13.38
C LEU A 62 1.21 -2.67 -13.89
N VAL A 63 0.45 -3.30 -12.99
CA VAL A 63 -0.45 -4.41 -13.32
C VAL A 63 -1.54 -3.98 -14.32
N ARG A 64 -2.01 -2.74 -14.25
CA ARG A 64 -2.98 -2.20 -15.22
C ARG A 64 -2.36 -1.98 -16.58
N LEU A 65 -1.14 -1.43 -16.64
CA LEU A 65 -0.41 -1.25 -17.90
C LEU A 65 -0.14 -2.59 -18.59
N GLU A 66 0.33 -3.59 -17.85
CA GLU A 66 0.56 -4.95 -18.39
C GLU A 66 -0.73 -5.60 -18.91
N GLY A 67 -1.87 -5.33 -18.24
CA GLY A 67 -3.18 -5.81 -18.67
C GLY A 67 -3.69 -5.16 -19.97
N GLU A 68 -3.30 -3.91 -20.26
CA GLU A 68 -3.62 -3.24 -21.53
C GLU A 68 -2.69 -3.67 -22.67
N VAL A 69 -1.41 -3.88 -22.38
CA VAL A 69 -0.41 -4.30 -23.39
C VAL A 69 -0.68 -5.72 -23.92
N ARG A 70 -1.34 -6.59 -23.14
CA ARG A 70 -1.63 -7.99 -23.54
C ARG A 70 -2.92 -8.18 -24.35
N ARG A 71 -3.56 -7.11 -24.82
CA ARG A 71 -4.60 -7.19 -25.86
C ARG A 71 -3.95 -6.93 -27.23
N PRO A 72 -3.52 -7.96 -27.97
CA PRO A 72 -3.40 -7.83 -29.41
C PRO A 72 -4.83 -7.88 -29.98
N ASP A 73 -5.20 -6.82 -30.70
CA ASP A 73 -6.32 -6.86 -31.64
C ASP A 73 -6.06 -7.88 -32.75
#